data_AF-A0A412NCZ5-F1
#
_entry.id   AF-A0A412NCZ5-F1
#
_cell.length_a   1.000
_cell.length_b   1.000
_cell.length_c   1.000
_cell.angle_alpha   90.00
_cell.angle_beta   90.00
_cell.angle_gamma   90.00
#
_symmetry.space_group_name_H-M   'P 1'
#
loop_
_entity.id
_entity.type
_entity.pdbx_description
1 polymer ?
#
loop_
_entity_poly.entity_id
_entity_poly.type
_entity_poly.pdbx_seq_one_letter_code
_entity_poly.pdbx_strand_id
1 'polypeptide(L)'
;MKKTWKRLCTGFLALATVVTALPTTPVHAESKQYWTESKERVGIVEKVMNDGSIGSTFNEGHLTVEGEDAYCIDINTDFKNGYKTRADASSRMSIDQISDVALSIEYVKQYTDSHSGISKNHAYLLRQLVVWQRLSVHLGWQCDNVRASYDEIPKATQDEVFAGAKAFVKENKGRYECGGYIYSGEGQELGQFWAKLNVGNAKLQKTSSNTSITDG
;
A
#
# COMPACT_ATOMS: atom_id res chain seq x y z
N MET A 1 80.93 5.69 -27.13
CA MET A 1 80.51 5.61 -25.70
C MET A 1 80.90 6.91 -25.02
N LYS A 2 79.93 7.77 -24.70
CA LYS A 2 80.13 9.13 -24.15
C LYS A 2 79.95 9.11 -22.64
N LYS A 3 80.88 9.68 -21.87
CA LYS A 3 80.79 9.87 -20.42
C LYS A 3 80.48 11.35 -20.13
N THR A 4 79.37 11.55 -19.42
CA THR A 4 78.83 12.79 -18.84
C THR A 4 79.79 13.35 -17.77
N TRP A 5 79.87 14.65 -17.46
CA TRP A 5 78.86 15.45 -16.76
C TRP A 5 79.38 16.90 -16.64
N LYS A 6 78.53 17.92 -16.88
CA LYS A 6 78.74 19.31 -16.43
C LYS A 6 77.51 19.79 -15.66
N ARG A 7 77.74 20.28 -14.43
CA ARG A 7 77.29 21.55 -13.79
C ARG A 7 75.97 22.19 -14.32
N LEU A 8 75.08 22.84 -13.57
CA LEU A 8 75.04 23.45 -12.22
C LEU A 8 73.60 24.04 -12.02
N CYS A 9 73.25 24.40 -10.78
CA CYS A 9 72.33 25.49 -10.35
C CYS A 9 70.79 25.31 -10.34
N THR A 10 70.29 24.98 -9.15
CA THR A 10 69.40 25.79 -8.26
C THR A 10 68.20 26.57 -8.82
N GLY A 11 67.00 26.23 -8.30
CA GLY A 11 66.12 27.22 -7.65
C GLY A 11 64.64 27.26 -8.09
N PHE A 12 63.72 26.80 -7.23
CA PHE A 12 62.67 27.59 -6.53
C PHE A 12 61.44 26.74 -6.14
N LEU A 13 60.95 27.00 -4.92
CA LEU A 13 59.77 26.41 -4.26
C LEU A 13 58.47 26.57 -5.06
N ALA A 14 57.55 25.61 -4.93
CA ALA A 14 56.20 25.86 -4.38
C ALA A 14 55.32 24.60 -4.24
N LEU A 15 54.57 24.63 -3.13
CA LEU A 15 53.28 23.99 -2.83
C LEU A 15 53.17 22.47 -2.70
N ALA A 16 53.09 22.04 -1.45
CA ALA A 16 52.51 20.77 -1.04
C ALA A 16 50.99 20.79 -1.28
N THR A 17 50.52 19.96 -2.21
CA THR A 17 49.12 19.52 -2.24
C THR A 17 49.07 18.05 -1.84
N VAL A 18 48.80 17.83 -0.55
CA VAL A 18 48.34 16.53 -0.06
C VAL A 18 46.93 16.34 -0.59
N VAL A 19 46.78 15.56 -1.65
CA VAL A 19 45.46 15.07 -2.06
C VAL A 19 45.21 13.79 -1.29
N THR A 20 44.65 13.92 -0.08
CA THR A 20 43.92 12.82 0.55
C THR A 20 42.66 12.58 -0.27
N ALA A 21 42.80 11.81 -1.35
CA ALA A 21 41.65 11.18 -1.98
C ALA A 21 41.17 10.08 -1.03
N LEU A 22 40.24 10.41 -0.13
CA LEU A 22 39.36 9.38 0.42
C LEU A 22 38.63 8.79 -0.78
N PRO A 23 38.65 7.46 -0.98
CA PRO A 23 37.67 6.85 -1.84
C PRO A 23 36.31 7.10 -1.18
N THR A 24 35.57 8.09 -1.68
CA THR A 24 34.14 8.15 -1.46
C THR A 24 33.58 6.97 -2.25
N THR A 25 33.55 5.80 -1.62
CA THR A 25 32.64 4.75 -2.07
C THR A 25 31.25 5.40 -2.07
N PRO A 26 30.55 5.48 -3.20
CA PRO A 26 29.13 5.69 -3.13
C PRO A 26 28.62 4.54 -2.26
N VAL A 27 28.08 4.87 -1.09
CA VAL A 27 27.28 3.92 -0.33
C VAL A 27 26.06 3.68 -1.21
N HIS A 28 26.15 2.69 -2.10
CA HIS A 28 24.98 2.00 -2.58
C HIS A 28 24.37 1.38 -1.33
N ALA A 29 23.49 2.14 -0.68
CA ALA A 29 22.51 1.54 0.20
C ALA A 29 21.69 0.66 -0.74
N GLU A 30 22.07 -0.61 -0.83
CA GLU A 30 21.29 -1.64 -1.50
C GLU A 30 19.90 -1.57 -0.86
N SER A 31 18.96 -0.98 -1.60
CA SER A 31 17.59 -0.81 -1.13
C SER A 31 17.06 -2.20 -0.85
N LYS A 32 16.74 -2.50 0.41
CA LYS A 32 16.20 -3.79 0.82
C LYS A 32 15.08 -4.20 -0.15
N GLN A 33 15.27 -5.34 -0.80
CA GLN A 33 14.31 -5.91 -1.74
C GLN A 33 13.39 -6.90 -1.03
N TYR A 34 12.17 -7.02 -1.55
CA TYR A 34 11.10 -7.87 -1.02
C TYR A 34 10.56 -8.73 -2.13
N TRP A 35 10.44 -10.05 -1.90
CA TRP A 35 9.86 -10.94 -2.90
C TRP A 35 8.33 -10.75 -2.92
N THR A 36 7.79 -10.60 -4.12
CA THR A 36 6.36 -10.45 -4.34
C THR A 36 5.88 -11.52 -5.29
N GLU A 37 4.74 -12.15 -4.96
CA GLU A 37 4.22 -13.26 -5.76
C GLU A 37 2.70 -13.33 -5.73
N SER A 38 2.13 -13.86 -6.81
CA SER A 38 0.76 -14.34 -6.92
C SER A 38 0.76 -15.85 -6.72
N LYS A 39 0.16 -16.34 -5.64
CA LYS A 39 0.20 -17.76 -5.26
C LYS A 39 -0.82 -18.62 -6.01
N GLU A 40 -2.05 -18.15 -6.09
CA GLU A 40 -3.16 -18.88 -6.69
C GLU A 40 -4.22 -17.92 -7.24
N ARG A 41 -5.11 -18.42 -8.09
CA ARG A 41 -6.24 -17.64 -8.61
C ARG A 41 -7.31 -17.48 -7.52
N VAL A 42 -7.77 -16.25 -7.28
CA VAL A 42 -8.82 -15.94 -6.28
C VAL A 42 -10.19 -15.64 -6.89
N GLY A 43 -10.26 -15.27 -8.17
CA GLY A 43 -11.52 -15.08 -8.88
C GLY A 43 -11.39 -14.26 -10.16
N ILE A 44 -12.50 -14.03 -10.85
CA ILE A 44 -12.60 -13.14 -12.03
C ILE A 44 -13.03 -11.74 -11.59
N VAL A 45 -12.32 -10.74 -12.10
CA VAL A 45 -12.60 -9.31 -11.93
C VAL A 45 -13.15 -8.76 -13.24
N GLU A 46 -14.17 -7.92 -13.12
CA GLU A 46 -14.70 -7.09 -14.20
C GLU A 46 -14.37 -5.63 -13.91
N LYS A 47 -13.56 -5.01 -14.77
CA LYS A 47 -13.29 -3.58 -14.73
C LYS A 47 -14.47 -2.82 -15.31
N VAL A 48 -15.48 -2.60 -14.47
CA VAL A 48 -16.67 -1.84 -14.82
C VAL A 48 -16.37 -0.36 -14.75
N MET A 49 -16.55 0.32 -15.88
CA MET A 49 -16.37 1.76 -16.02
C MET A 49 -17.54 2.52 -15.38
N ASN A 50 -17.36 3.81 -15.10
CA ASN A 50 -18.38 4.65 -14.47
C ASN A 50 -19.63 4.84 -15.35
N ASP A 51 -19.52 4.64 -16.66
CA ASP A 51 -20.66 4.62 -17.59
C ASP A 51 -21.42 3.27 -17.61
N GLY A 52 -20.96 2.29 -16.82
CA GLY A 52 -21.56 0.96 -16.70
C GLY A 52 -21.05 -0.07 -17.72
N SER A 53 -20.19 0.32 -18.66
CA SER A 53 -19.55 -0.62 -19.59
C SER A 53 -18.49 -1.48 -18.88
N ILE A 54 -18.27 -2.70 -19.36
CA ILE A 54 -17.16 -3.55 -18.91
C ILE A 54 -15.97 -3.27 -19.83
N GLY A 55 -14.95 -2.59 -19.33
CA GLY A 55 -13.76 -2.26 -20.11
C GLY A 55 -12.84 -3.47 -20.32
N SER A 56 -12.73 -4.34 -19.31
CA SER A 56 -11.98 -5.59 -19.38
C SER A 56 -12.43 -6.58 -18.32
N THR A 57 -12.06 -7.86 -18.52
CA THR A 57 -12.26 -8.95 -17.56
C THR A 57 -10.94 -9.70 -17.43
N PHE A 58 -10.52 -10.00 -16.20
CA PHE A 58 -9.25 -10.68 -15.94
C PHE A 58 -9.32 -11.56 -14.68
N ASN A 59 -8.37 -12.49 -14.54
CA ASN A 59 -8.25 -13.32 -13.34
C ASN A 59 -7.37 -12.59 -12.34
N GLU A 60 -7.83 -12.49 -11.09
CA GLU A 60 -7.02 -12.01 -9.98
C GLU A 60 -6.34 -13.16 -9.25
N GLY A 61 -5.13 -12.91 -8.80
CA GLY A 61 -4.35 -13.83 -7.98
C GLY A 61 -4.25 -13.38 -6.52
N HIS A 62 -3.93 -14.30 -5.60
CA HIS A 62 -3.63 -13.97 -4.21
C HIS A 62 -2.21 -13.43 -4.10
N LEU A 63 -2.07 -12.11 -4.02
CA LEU A 63 -0.78 -11.43 -3.98
C LEU A 63 -0.27 -11.35 -2.54
N THR A 64 1.02 -11.65 -2.38
CA THR A 64 1.69 -11.56 -1.09
C THR A 64 3.04 -10.89 -1.19
N VAL A 65 3.44 -10.24 -0.09
CA VAL A 65 4.80 -9.76 0.14
C VAL A 65 5.26 -10.31 1.47
N GLU A 66 6.37 -11.05 1.48
CA GLU A 66 6.88 -11.77 2.67
C GLU A 66 5.81 -12.68 3.33
N GLY A 67 4.92 -13.27 2.51
CA GLY A 67 3.87 -14.17 2.98
C GLY A 67 2.59 -13.49 3.47
N GLU A 68 2.58 -12.16 3.63
CA GLU A 68 1.42 -11.37 4.06
C GLU A 68 0.64 -10.83 2.86
N ASP A 69 -0.69 -10.71 3.00
CA ASP A 69 -1.58 -10.15 1.97
C ASP A 69 -1.05 -8.79 1.48
N ALA A 70 -1.03 -8.62 0.16
CA ALA A 70 -0.76 -7.35 -0.49
C ALA A 70 -1.76 -7.14 -1.63
N TYR A 71 -1.94 -5.89 -2.06
CA TYR A 71 -2.98 -5.52 -3.00
C TYR A 71 -2.41 -4.74 -4.18
N CYS A 72 -2.86 -5.02 -5.40
CA CYS A 72 -2.60 -4.18 -6.55
C CYS A 72 -3.08 -2.75 -6.30
N ILE A 73 -2.24 -1.75 -6.58
CA ILE A 73 -2.59 -0.33 -6.42
C ILE A 73 -2.71 0.42 -7.75
N ASP A 74 -2.71 -0.27 -8.88
CA ASP A 74 -3.03 0.30 -10.20
C ASP A 74 -3.69 -0.71 -11.13
N ILE A 75 -5.01 -0.76 -11.18
CA ILE A 75 -5.77 -1.73 -12.02
C ILE A 75 -5.40 -1.71 -13.53
N ASN A 76 -4.67 -0.71 -14.01
CA ASN A 76 -4.27 -0.58 -15.42
C ASN A 76 -2.95 -1.31 -15.76
N THR A 77 -2.28 -1.88 -14.76
CA THR A 77 -0.96 -2.51 -14.93
C THR A 77 -0.99 -3.99 -14.53
N ASP A 78 -0.45 -4.85 -15.40
CA ASP A 78 -0.35 -6.29 -15.12
C ASP A 78 0.71 -6.61 -14.06
N PHE A 79 0.40 -7.57 -13.19
CA PHE A 79 1.33 -8.03 -12.16
C PHE A 79 2.37 -9.02 -12.69
N LYS A 80 3.57 -8.92 -12.12
CA LYS A 80 4.68 -9.85 -12.34
C LYS A 80 5.32 -10.20 -11.01
N ASN A 81 5.50 -11.50 -10.77
CA ASN A 81 6.29 -11.99 -9.65
C ASN A 81 7.72 -11.44 -9.74
N GLY A 82 8.30 -11.07 -8.61
CA GLY A 82 9.65 -10.54 -8.60
C GLY A 82 9.98 -9.73 -7.36
N TYR A 83 11.24 -9.29 -7.29
CA TYR A 83 11.72 -8.42 -6.23
C TYR A 83 11.27 -6.98 -6.45
N LYS A 84 10.75 -6.37 -5.38
CA LYS A 84 10.32 -4.96 -5.35
C LYS A 84 11.00 -4.22 -4.20
N THR A 85 11.17 -2.92 -4.39
CA THR A 85 11.66 -2.00 -3.36
C THR A 85 10.49 -1.45 -2.55
N ARG A 86 10.66 -1.27 -1.24
CA ARG A 86 9.60 -0.80 -0.35
C ARG A 86 9.78 0.67 0.00
N ALA A 87 8.72 1.45 -0.12
CA ALA A 87 8.62 2.80 0.41
C ALA A 87 7.41 2.93 1.35
N ASP A 88 7.45 3.90 2.26
CA ASP A 88 6.27 4.28 3.03
C ASP A 88 5.21 4.84 2.07
N ALA A 89 3.94 4.46 2.24
CA ALA A 89 2.87 4.93 1.36
C ALA A 89 2.73 6.45 1.38
N SER A 90 3.06 7.12 2.50
CA SER A 90 3.02 8.59 2.62
C SER A 90 4.01 9.32 1.70
N SER A 91 4.99 8.60 1.13
CA SER A 91 5.87 9.16 0.09
C SER A 91 5.15 9.46 -1.23
N ARG A 92 3.97 8.86 -1.46
CA ARG A 92 3.24 8.93 -2.75
C ARG A 92 1.74 9.12 -2.61
N MET A 93 1.16 8.84 -1.45
CA MET A 93 -0.26 8.95 -1.15
C MET A 93 -0.49 9.94 -0.01
N SER A 94 -1.55 10.74 -0.12
CA SER A 94 -2.02 11.60 0.96
C SER A 94 -2.56 10.79 2.14
N ILE A 95 -2.62 11.41 3.32
CA ILE A 95 -3.21 10.79 4.52
C ILE A 95 -4.65 10.37 4.28
N ASP A 96 -5.45 11.19 3.59
CA ASP A 96 -6.83 10.85 3.25
C ASP A 96 -6.90 9.63 2.33
N GLN A 97 -6.04 9.52 1.30
CA GLN A 97 -5.97 8.34 0.42
C GLN A 97 -5.59 7.07 1.19
N ILE A 98 -4.55 7.14 2.02
CA ILE A 98 -4.09 6.01 2.83
C ILE A 98 -5.19 5.56 3.79
N SER A 99 -5.83 6.52 4.48
CA SER A 99 -6.87 6.22 5.46
C SER A 99 -8.11 5.62 4.80
N ASP A 100 -8.50 6.12 3.64
CA ASP A 100 -9.64 5.62 2.88
C ASP A 100 -9.44 4.17 2.42
N VAL A 101 -8.27 3.85 1.88
CA VAL A 101 -7.91 2.48 1.49
C VAL A 101 -7.79 1.57 2.72
N ALA A 102 -7.04 1.99 3.74
CA ALA A 102 -6.79 1.18 4.93
C ALA A 102 -8.08 0.84 5.70
N LEU A 103 -8.95 1.83 5.92
CA LEU A 103 -10.23 1.63 6.60
C LEU A 103 -11.20 0.78 5.76
N SER A 104 -11.17 0.90 4.42
CA SER A 104 -11.97 0.04 3.55
C SER A 104 -11.54 -1.43 3.67
N ILE A 105 -10.22 -1.70 3.65
CA ILE A 105 -9.69 -3.05 3.86
C ILE A 105 -10.07 -3.57 5.25
N GLU A 106 -9.94 -2.73 6.29
CA GLU A 106 -10.27 -3.08 7.67
C GLU A 106 -11.75 -3.43 7.84
N TYR A 107 -12.65 -2.66 7.22
CA TYR A 107 -14.07 -3.00 7.18
C TYR A 107 -14.30 -4.37 6.54
N VAL A 108 -13.69 -4.63 5.37
CA VAL A 108 -13.88 -5.92 4.69
C VAL A 108 -13.37 -7.07 5.56
N LYS A 109 -12.25 -6.91 6.28
CA LYS A 109 -11.77 -7.92 7.24
C LYS A 109 -12.84 -8.21 8.31
N GLN A 110 -13.35 -7.17 8.97
CA GLN A 110 -14.39 -7.31 9.99
C GLN A 110 -15.70 -7.92 9.44
N TYR A 111 -16.08 -7.54 8.22
CA TYR A 111 -17.24 -8.11 7.53
C TYR A 111 -17.04 -9.60 7.28
N THR A 112 -15.90 -10.00 6.69
CA THR A 112 -15.66 -11.42 6.39
C THR A 112 -15.43 -12.30 7.61
N ASP A 113 -14.93 -11.73 8.71
CA ASP A 113 -14.79 -12.45 9.99
C ASP A 113 -16.15 -12.70 10.67
N SER A 114 -17.16 -11.88 10.37
CA SER A 114 -18.51 -11.98 10.96
C SER A 114 -19.54 -12.67 10.06
N HIS A 115 -19.23 -12.95 8.79
CA HIS A 115 -20.14 -13.56 7.83
C HIS A 115 -19.66 -14.96 7.41
N SER A 116 -20.42 -15.99 7.78
CA SER A 116 -20.16 -17.36 7.32
C SER A 116 -20.49 -17.51 5.82
N GLY A 117 -19.71 -18.32 5.11
CA GLY A 117 -19.93 -18.61 3.68
C GLY A 117 -19.06 -17.82 2.69
N ILE A 118 -18.24 -16.88 3.17
CA ILE A 118 -17.23 -16.22 2.33
C ILE A 118 -15.92 -17.00 2.44
N SER A 119 -15.42 -17.52 1.31
CA SER A 119 -14.14 -18.22 1.26
C SER A 119 -12.97 -17.27 1.52
N LYS A 120 -11.80 -17.79 1.92
CA LYS A 120 -10.59 -16.97 2.09
C LYS A 120 -10.21 -16.23 0.80
N ASN A 121 -10.39 -16.87 -0.35
CA ASN A 121 -10.10 -16.29 -1.65
C ASN A 121 -11.08 -15.16 -1.98
N HIS A 122 -12.37 -15.33 -1.69
CA HIS A 122 -13.36 -14.27 -1.88
C HIS A 122 -13.17 -13.13 -0.89
N ALA A 123 -12.74 -13.42 0.35
CA ALA A 123 -12.39 -12.39 1.32
C ALA A 123 -11.21 -11.53 0.84
N TYR A 124 -10.16 -12.17 0.32
CA TYR A 124 -9.05 -11.46 -0.32
C TYR A 124 -9.52 -10.65 -1.54
N LEU A 125 -10.32 -11.25 -2.43
CA LEU A 125 -10.83 -10.59 -3.63
C LEU A 125 -11.65 -9.35 -3.29
N LEU A 126 -12.54 -9.42 -2.29
CA LEU A 126 -13.29 -8.25 -1.81
C LEU A 126 -12.37 -7.15 -1.30
N ARG A 127 -11.28 -7.50 -0.58
CA ARG A 127 -10.27 -6.53 -0.13
C ARG A 127 -9.57 -5.88 -1.32
N GLN A 128 -9.15 -6.66 -2.31
CA GLN A 128 -8.54 -6.13 -3.54
C GLN A 128 -9.49 -5.19 -4.30
N LEU A 129 -10.77 -5.56 -4.41
CA LEU A 129 -11.77 -4.76 -5.11
C LEU A 129 -12.00 -3.40 -4.44
N VAL A 130 -12.10 -3.35 -3.11
CA VAL A 130 -12.24 -2.06 -2.43
C VAL A 130 -11.00 -1.18 -2.62
N VAL A 131 -9.79 -1.74 -2.65
CA VAL A 131 -8.57 -0.96 -2.96
C VAL A 131 -8.71 -0.26 -4.31
N TRP A 132 -9.06 -0.98 -5.37
CA TRP A 132 -9.22 -0.37 -6.69
C TRP A 132 -10.39 0.60 -6.77
N GLN A 133 -11.53 0.32 -6.14
CA GLN A 133 -12.64 1.28 -6.10
C GLN A 133 -12.23 2.60 -5.43
N ARG A 134 -11.51 2.53 -4.31
CA ARG A 134 -11.06 3.75 -3.60
C ARG A 134 -10.01 4.50 -4.41
N LEU A 135 -9.01 3.80 -4.94
CA LEU A 135 -7.96 4.42 -5.75
C LEU A 135 -8.49 4.98 -7.06
N SER A 136 -9.46 4.34 -7.71
CA SER A 136 -10.12 4.86 -8.90
C SER A 136 -10.77 6.22 -8.65
N VAL A 137 -11.44 6.40 -7.51
CA VAL A 137 -12.03 7.70 -7.11
C VAL A 137 -10.94 8.75 -6.91
N HIS A 138 -9.85 8.39 -6.23
CA HIS A 138 -8.76 9.32 -5.93
C HIS A 138 -7.90 9.69 -7.13
N LEU A 139 -7.74 8.77 -8.09
CA LEU A 139 -6.84 8.90 -9.24
C LEU A 139 -7.57 9.14 -10.56
N GLY A 140 -8.90 9.14 -10.53
CA GLY A 140 -9.76 9.46 -11.67
C GLY A 140 -9.78 8.39 -12.77
N TRP A 141 -9.57 7.11 -12.43
CA TRP A 141 -9.52 6.02 -13.42
C TRP A 141 -10.87 5.68 -14.07
N GLN A 142 -11.97 6.24 -13.55
CA GLN A 142 -13.33 6.04 -14.06
C GLN A 142 -13.80 4.57 -14.00
N CYS A 143 -13.28 3.76 -13.08
CA CYS A 143 -13.72 2.39 -12.86
C CYS A 143 -14.07 2.14 -11.38
N ASP A 144 -14.80 3.09 -10.79
CA ASP A 144 -15.18 3.08 -9.37
C ASP A 144 -16.14 1.93 -9.03
N ASN A 145 -16.66 1.27 -10.07
CA ASN A 145 -17.60 0.15 -10.01
C ASN A 145 -16.92 -1.22 -10.28
N VAL A 146 -15.58 -1.28 -10.31
CA VAL A 146 -14.85 -2.55 -10.43
C VAL A 146 -15.39 -3.56 -9.42
N ARG A 147 -15.60 -4.79 -9.89
CA ARG A 147 -16.29 -5.85 -9.13
C ARG A 147 -15.74 -7.23 -9.48
N ALA A 148 -16.01 -8.22 -8.64
CA ALA A 148 -15.90 -9.61 -9.05
C ALA A 148 -17.04 -9.92 -10.03
N SER A 149 -16.82 -10.87 -10.94
CA SER A 149 -17.92 -11.46 -11.71
C SER A 149 -19.03 -11.91 -10.75
N TYR A 150 -20.29 -11.76 -11.18
CA TYR A 150 -21.43 -12.17 -10.36
C TYR A 150 -21.54 -13.69 -10.16
N ASP A 151 -20.86 -14.46 -10.99
CA ASP A 151 -20.71 -15.92 -10.81
C ASP A 151 -19.69 -16.26 -9.71
N GLU A 152 -18.75 -15.35 -9.40
CA GLU A 152 -17.76 -15.53 -8.33
C GLU A 152 -18.33 -15.06 -6.98
N ILE A 153 -18.82 -13.83 -6.93
CA ILE A 153 -19.42 -13.24 -5.73
C ILE A 153 -20.76 -12.60 -6.11
N PRO A 154 -21.88 -13.01 -5.50
CA PRO A 154 -23.19 -12.46 -5.82
C PRO A 154 -23.22 -10.93 -5.69
N LYS A 155 -23.93 -10.28 -6.62
CA LYS A 155 -24.07 -8.81 -6.64
C LYS A 155 -24.49 -8.24 -5.28
N ALA A 156 -25.46 -8.86 -4.61
CA ALA A 156 -25.97 -8.37 -3.34
C ALA A 156 -24.89 -8.29 -2.25
N THR A 157 -24.02 -9.30 -2.16
CA THR A 157 -22.89 -9.31 -1.22
C THR A 157 -21.89 -8.21 -1.56
N GLN A 158 -21.56 -8.05 -2.84
CA GLN A 158 -20.63 -7.00 -3.28
C GLN A 158 -21.20 -5.59 -2.99
N ASP A 159 -22.47 -5.34 -3.32
CA ASP A 159 -23.15 -4.08 -3.06
C ASP A 159 -23.13 -3.73 -1.56
N GLU A 160 -23.45 -4.70 -0.70
CA GLU A 160 -23.43 -4.55 0.76
C GLU A 160 -22.02 -4.19 1.26
N VAL A 161 -21.00 -4.97 0.85
CA VAL A 161 -19.61 -4.77 1.28
C VAL A 161 -19.08 -3.41 0.84
N PHE A 162 -19.34 -3.01 -0.41
CA PHE A 162 -18.83 -1.74 -0.95
C PHE A 162 -19.53 -0.53 -0.34
N ALA A 163 -20.84 -0.61 -0.11
CA ALA A 163 -21.58 0.43 0.61
C ALA A 163 -21.11 0.53 2.07
N GLY A 164 -20.94 -0.61 2.73
CA GLY A 164 -20.46 -0.70 4.11
C GLY A 164 -19.05 -0.15 4.28
N ALA A 165 -18.12 -0.45 3.37
CA ALA A 165 -16.76 0.09 3.40
C ALA A 165 -16.76 1.63 3.31
N LYS A 166 -17.55 2.20 2.40
CA LYS A 166 -17.70 3.66 2.25
C LYS A 166 -18.29 4.30 3.51
N ALA A 167 -19.29 3.68 4.11
CA ALA A 167 -19.89 4.14 5.37
C ALA A 167 -18.88 4.06 6.53
N PHE A 168 -18.18 2.94 6.66
CA PHE A 168 -17.19 2.70 7.70
C PHE A 168 -16.05 3.72 7.65
N VAL A 169 -15.51 4.03 6.46
CA VAL A 169 -14.49 5.09 6.30
C VAL A 169 -15.00 6.42 6.83
N LYS A 170 -16.23 6.81 6.46
CA LYS A 170 -16.84 8.09 6.86
C LYS A 170 -17.03 8.17 8.38
N GLU A 171 -17.53 7.10 9.00
CA GLU A 171 -17.82 7.03 10.44
C GLU A 171 -16.57 6.91 11.31
N ASN A 172 -15.47 6.40 10.74
CA ASN A 172 -14.24 6.12 11.47
C ASN A 172 -13.09 7.08 11.14
N LYS A 173 -13.37 8.19 10.46
CA LYS A 173 -12.38 9.25 10.21
C LYS A 173 -11.79 9.74 11.53
N GLY A 174 -10.47 9.62 11.68
CA GLY A 174 -9.73 10.02 12.89
C GLY A 174 -9.78 9.03 14.06
N ARG A 175 -10.55 7.93 13.97
CA ARG A 175 -10.60 6.90 15.01
C ARG A 175 -9.49 5.85 14.91
N TYR A 176 -8.81 5.79 13.76
CA TYR A 176 -7.74 4.82 13.49
C TYR A 176 -6.46 5.56 13.09
N GLU A 177 -5.32 5.03 13.54
CA GLU A 177 -4.02 5.29 12.96
C GLU A 177 -3.87 4.43 11.70
N CYS A 178 -3.84 5.07 10.53
CA CYS A 178 -3.75 4.40 9.24
C CYS A 178 -2.36 4.57 8.64
N GLY A 179 -1.85 3.53 7.99
CA GLY A 179 -0.58 3.56 7.29
C GLY A 179 -0.50 2.53 6.18
N GLY A 180 0.60 2.55 5.46
CA GLY A 180 0.85 1.57 4.42
C GLY A 180 2.29 1.55 3.90
N TYR A 181 2.63 0.50 3.17
CA TYR A 181 3.83 0.40 2.38
C TYR A 181 3.46 0.20 0.91
N ILE A 182 4.24 0.81 0.02
CA ILE A 182 4.16 0.59 -1.43
C ILE A 182 5.41 -0.17 -1.87
N TYR A 183 5.21 -1.18 -2.71
CA TYR A 183 6.24 -2.03 -3.28
C TYR A 183 6.35 -1.78 -4.78
N SER A 184 7.47 -1.20 -5.20
CA SER A 184 7.75 -0.75 -6.56
C SER A 184 8.83 -1.60 -7.23
N GLY A 185 8.59 -2.01 -8.47
CA GLY A 185 9.50 -2.83 -9.27
C GLY A 185 8.88 -3.13 -10.63
N GLU A 186 9.27 -4.23 -11.27
CA GLU A 186 8.70 -4.59 -12.58
C GLU A 186 7.21 -4.94 -12.49
N GLY A 187 6.41 -4.43 -13.42
CA GLY A 187 4.96 -4.65 -13.47
C GLY A 187 4.20 -3.86 -12.41
N GLN A 188 3.00 -4.34 -12.08
CA GLN A 188 2.09 -3.77 -11.07
C GLN A 188 2.77 -3.51 -9.73
N GLU A 189 2.45 -2.38 -9.12
CA GLU A 189 2.87 -2.06 -7.76
C GLU A 189 1.89 -2.64 -6.74
N LEU A 190 2.43 -3.06 -5.60
CA LEU A 190 1.62 -3.61 -4.51
C LEU A 190 1.59 -2.66 -3.32
N GLY A 191 0.48 -2.66 -2.61
CA GLY A 191 0.28 -1.95 -1.35
C GLY A 191 -0.03 -2.91 -0.22
N GLN A 192 0.57 -2.68 0.95
CA GLN A 192 0.14 -3.25 2.22
C GLN A 192 -0.35 -2.11 3.09
N PHE A 193 -1.61 -2.15 3.53
CA PHE A 193 -2.23 -1.08 4.32
C PHE A 193 -2.75 -1.62 5.65
N TRP A 194 -2.72 -0.79 6.68
CA TRP A 194 -3.22 -1.12 8.00
C TRP A 194 -4.02 0.05 8.59
N ALA A 195 -5.03 -0.28 9.37
CA ALA A 195 -5.75 0.65 10.22
C ALA A 195 -5.74 0.10 11.64
N LYS A 196 -5.11 0.80 12.57
CA LYS A 196 -5.05 0.44 13.99
C LYS A 196 -5.97 1.34 14.78
N LEU A 197 -6.95 0.76 15.46
CA LEU A 197 -7.89 1.54 16.27
C LEU A 197 -7.12 2.33 17.34
N ASN A 198 -7.35 3.65 17.39
CA ASN A 198 -6.80 4.50 18.43
C ASN A 198 -7.55 4.20 19.74
N VAL A 199 -7.05 3.24 20.51
CA VAL A 199 -7.49 2.99 21.88
C VAL A 199 -6.95 4.07 22.81
N GLY A 200 -7.41 5.31 22.61
CA GLY A 200 -7.26 6.33 23.65
C GLY A 200 -7.92 5.81 24.93
N ASN A 201 -7.30 6.03 26.08
CA ASN A 201 -7.87 5.72 27.39
C ASN A 201 -9.15 6.54 27.59
N ALA A 202 -10.27 6.08 27.04
CA ALA A 202 -11.57 6.66 27.30
C ALA A 202 -11.88 6.41 28.77
N LYS A 203 -11.71 7.43 29.62
CA LYS A 203 -12.37 7.44 30.92
C LYS A 203 -13.87 7.41 30.64
N LEU A 204 -14.51 6.30 30.99
CA LEU A 204 -15.96 6.18 31.02
C LEU A 204 -16.48 7.29 31.95
N GLN A 205 -17.05 8.35 31.39
CA GLN A 205 -17.75 9.34 32.18
C GLN A 205 -19.16 8.81 32.42
N LYS A 206 -19.41 8.29 33.63
CA LYS A 206 -20.75 7.89 34.05
C LYS A 206 -21.60 9.16 34.18
N THR A 207 -22.42 9.46 33.18
CA THR A 207 -23.50 10.44 33.33
C THR A 207 -24.75 9.72 33.85
N SER A 208 -25.10 9.95 35.11
CA SER A 208 -26.39 9.52 35.66
C SER A 208 -27.38 10.68 35.68
N SER A 209 -28.61 10.45 35.23
CA SER A 209 -29.72 11.40 35.33
C SER A 209 -30.29 11.56 36.75
N ASN A 210 -29.73 10.83 37.73
CA ASN A 210 -30.14 10.91 39.13
C ASN A 210 -29.35 12.00 39.84
N THR A 211 -30.03 13.08 40.21
CA THR A 211 -29.53 14.19 41.04
C THR A 211 -29.32 13.81 42.52
N SER A 212 -29.52 12.54 42.91
CA SER A 212 -29.46 12.10 44.31
C SER A 212 -28.17 11.37 44.71
N ILE A 213 -27.19 11.22 43.82
CA ILE A 213 -25.88 10.66 44.18
C ILE A 213 -24.79 11.57 43.62
N THR A 214 -24.59 12.69 44.29
CA THR A 214 -23.30 13.37 44.38
C THR A 214 -22.84 13.25 45.82
N ASP A 215 -21.57 12.91 45.97
CA ASP A 215 -20.79 12.75 47.20
C ASP A 215 -20.75 11.35 47.82
N GLY A 216 -19.75 10.60 47.33
CA GLY A 216 -19.07 9.50 48.01
C GLY A 216 -17.62 9.50 47.57
#